data_AF-A0A5K7ZIC7-F1
#
_entry.id   AF-A0A5K7ZIC7-F1
#
_cell.length_a   1.000
_cell.length_b   1.000
_cell.length_c   1.000
_cell.angle_alpha   90.00
_cell.angle_beta   90.00
_cell.angle_gamma   90.00
#
_symmetry.space_group_name_H-M   'P 1'
#
loop_
_entity.id
_entity.type
_entity.pdbx_description
1 polymer ?
#
loop_
_entity_poly.entity_id
_entity_poly.type
_entity_poly.pdbx_seq_one_letter_code
_entity_poly.pdbx_strand_id
1 'polypeptide(L)' 'MVIRRVCAWCGRDMGTKECESDCPEGVEDPITHTICPECKAKALAELNSISAKTTKPNE' A
#
# COMPACT_ATOMS: atom_id res chain seq x y z
N MET A 1 -12.16 -11.19 14.27
CA MET A 1 -12.04 -9.73 14.51
C MET A 1 -12.09 -8.96 13.20
N VAL A 2 -12.47 -7.68 13.23
CA VAL A 2 -12.52 -6.83 12.03
C VAL A 2 -11.33 -5.88 12.04
N ILE A 3 -10.49 -5.92 11.00
CA ILE A 3 -9.30 -5.06 10.86
C ILE A 3 -9.59 -3.99 9.81
N ARG A 4 -9.31 -2.73 10.14
CA ARG A 4 -9.40 -1.63 9.18
C ARG A 4 -8.20 -1.63 8.25
N ARG A 5 -8.44 -1.52 6.94
CA ARG A 5 -7.38 -1.39 5.94
C ARG A 5 -7.23 0.07 5.54
N VAL A 6 -6.01 0.58 5.65
CA VAL A 6 -5.68 1.94 5.22
C VAL A 6 -4.53 1.92 4.24
N CYS A 7 -4.52 2.87 3.29
CA CYS A 7 -3.39 3.02 2.40
C CYS A 7 -2.20 3.65 3.14
N ALA A 8 -1.05 2.97 3.12
CA ALA A 8 0.19 3.45 3.71
C ALA A 8 0.70 4.76 3.08
N TRP A 9 0.35 5.03 1.82
CA TRP A 9 0.88 6.18 1.09
C TRP A 9 -0.01 7.41 1.13
N CYS A 10 -1.33 7.24 1.05
CA CYS A 10 -2.28 8.35 0.98
C CYS A 10 -3.27 8.38 2.16
N GLY A 11 -3.19 7.43 3.09
CA GLY A 11 -4.10 7.34 4.24
C GLY A 11 -5.53 6.94 3.89
N ARG A 12 -5.84 6.65 2.61
CA ARG A 12 -7.19 6.32 2.16
C ARG A 12 -7.73 5.08 2.87
N ASP A 13 -8.96 5.17 3.36
CA ASP A 13 -9.72 4.03 3.85
C ASP A 13 -10.01 3.03 2.72
N MET A 14 -9.65 1.78 2.92
CA MET A 14 -9.84 0.67 1.97
C MET A 14 -10.82 -0.38 2.50
N GLY A 15 -11.71 0.04 3.40
CA GLY A 15 -12.67 -0.80 4.09
C GLY A 15 -12.03 -1.70 5.15
N THR A 16 -12.78 -2.69 5.57
CA THR A 16 -12.39 -3.63 6.62
C THR A 16 -12.20 -5.04 6.08
N LYS A 17 -11.51 -5.89 6.84
CA LYS A 17 -11.38 -7.33 6.57
C LYS A 17 -11.58 -8.13 7.86
N GLU A 18 -12.30 -9.24 7.74
CA GLU A 18 -12.37 -10.23 8.81
C GLU A 18 -11.04 -10.98 8.92
N CYS A 19 -10.47 -10.97 10.12
CA CYS A 19 -9.27 -11.71 10.46
C CYS A 19 -9.63 -12.74 11.53
N GLU A 20 -9.24 -13.99 11.28
CA GLU A 20 -9.46 -15.12 12.19
C GLU A 20 -8.36 -15.21 13.26
N SER A 21 -7.25 -14.50 13.07
CA SER A 21 -6.13 -14.47 14.01
C SER A 21 -6.42 -13.58 15.22
N ASP A 22 -6.00 -14.05 16.38
CA ASP A 22 -5.97 -13.30 17.64
C ASP A 22 -5.06 -12.07 17.47
N CYS A 23 -5.62 -10.86 17.56
CA CYS A 23 -4.80 -9.68 17.79
C CYS A 23 -4.37 -9.66 19.25
N PRO A 24 -3.19 -9.07 19.56
CA PRO A 24 -2.79 -8.89 20.94
C PRO A 24 -3.90 -8.17 21.72
N GLU A 25 -4.23 -8.71 22.90
CA GLU A 25 -5.21 -8.10 23.80
C GLU A 25 -4.86 -6.62 24.05
N GLY A 26 -5.87 -5.75 23.95
CA GLY A 26 -5.73 -4.30 24.18
C GLY A 26 -5.61 -3.42 22.94
N VAL A 27 -5.75 -3.97 21.72
CA VAL A 27 -5.85 -3.15 20.50
C VAL A 27 -7.31 -2.85 20.17
N GLU A 28 -7.77 -1.64 20.52
CA GLU A 28 -9.17 -1.21 20.34
C GLU A 28 -9.55 -0.99 18.86
N ASP A 29 -8.57 -0.65 18.00
CA ASP A 29 -8.78 -0.41 16.57
C ASP A 29 -7.62 -0.96 15.73
N PRO A 30 -7.64 -2.26 15.40
CA PRO A 30 -6.58 -2.88 14.63
C PRO A 30 -6.59 -2.34 13.20
N ILE A 31 -5.49 -1.69 12.81
CA ILE A 31 -5.27 -1.15 11.48
C ILE A 31 -4.17 -1.94 10.77
N THR A 32 -4.41 -2.33 9.53
CA THR A 32 -3.38 -2.84 8.63
C THR A 32 -3.14 -1.87 7.48
N HIS A 33 -1.87 -1.70 7.12
CA HIS A 33 -1.42 -0.80 6.07
C HIS A 33 -1.23 -1.57 4.77
N THR A 34 -1.85 -1.09 3.69
CA THR A 34 -1.72 -1.65 2.35
C THR A 34 -1.49 -0.54 1.32
N ILE A 35 -1.38 -0.86 0.03
CA ILE A 35 -1.27 0.14 -1.03
C ILE A 35 -2.55 0.17 -1.86
N CYS A 36 -3.14 1.36 -2.00
CA CYS A 36 -4.32 1.52 -2.85
C CYS A 36 -3.95 1.43 -4.34
N PRO A 37 -4.89 1.05 -5.22
CA PRO A 37 -4.62 0.87 -6.65
C PRO A 37 -4.05 2.15 -7.31
N GLU A 38 -4.49 3.33 -6.89
CA GLU A 38 -3.98 4.60 -7.40
C GLU A 38 -2.52 4.85 -7.02
N CYS A 39 -2.17 4.67 -5.73
CA CYS A 39 -0.79 4.82 -5.28
C CYS A 39 0.11 3.75 -5.92
N LYS A 40 -0.39 2.52 -6.11
CA LYS A 40 0.32 1.47 -6.84
C LYS A 40 0.59 1.86 -8.30
N ALA A 41 -0.42 2.39 -9.00
CA ALA A 41 -0.27 2.84 -10.38
C ALA A 41 0.75 3.97 -10.51
N LYS A 42 0.71 4.97 -9.61
CA LYS A 42 1.70 6.06 -9.57
C LYS A 42 3.11 5.53 -9.33
N ALA A 43 3.28 4.66 -8.34
CA ALA A 43 4.58 4.07 -8.04
C ALA A 43 5.15 3.29 -9.23
N LEU A 44 4.33 2.48 -9.91
CA LEU A 44 4.75 1.75 -11.10
C LEU A 44 5.06 2.68 -12.27
N ALA A 45 4.30 3.76 -12.46
CA ALA A 45 4.57 4.75 -13.50
C ALA A 45 5.92 5.45 -13.30
N GLU A 46 6.25 5.83 -12.07
CA GLU A 46 7.55 6.41 -11.72
C GLU A 46 8.69 5.41 -11.99
N LEU A 47 8.54 4.15 -11.56
CA LEU A 47 9.54 3.09 -11.78
C LEU A 47 9.79 2.83 -13.28
N ASN A 48 8.72 2.76 -14.09
CA ASN A 48 8.84 2.60 -15.54
C ASN A 48 9.50 3.82 -16.19
N SER A 49 9.19 5.03 -15.71
CA SER A 49 9.80 6.27 -16.18
C SER A 49 11.30 6.36 -15.86
N ILE A 50 11.74 5.72 -14.76
CA ILE A 50 13.17 5.61 -14.43
C ILE A 50 13.85 4.61 -15.36
N SER A 51 13.25 3.45 -15.60
CA SER A 51 13.80 2.42 -16.51
C SER A 51 13.97 2.95 -17.95
N ALA A 52 13.05 3.79 -18.42
CA ALA A 52 13.15 4.42 -19.74
C ALA A 52 14.27 5.47 -19.84
N LYS A 53 14.76 6.02 -18.72
CA LYS A 53 15.82 7.05 -18.72
C LYS A 53 17.23 6.47 -18.67
N THR A 54 17.39 5.17 -18.40
CA THR A 54 18.71 4.52 -18.30
C THR A 54 19.26 4.02 -19.64
N THR A 55 18.51 4.11 -20.73
CA THR A 55 19.01 3.94 -22.10
C THR A 55 19.50 5.27 -22.68
N LYS A 56 20.53 5.86 -22.07
CA LYS A 56 21.45 6.70 -22.84
C LYS A 56 22.69 5.86 -23.13
N PRO A 57 22.92 5.40 -24.38
CA PRO A 57 24.21 4.84 -24.74
C PRO A 57 25.23 5.96 -24.52
N ASN A 58 26.24 5.67 -23.70
CA ASN A 58 27.46 6.44 -23.65
C ASN A 58 28.11 6.38 -25.04
N GLU A 59 28.12 7.51 -25.75
CA GLU A 59 28.96 7.76 -26.92
C GLU A 59 30.43 7.88 -26.53
#